data_AF-A0A1M5BGD6-F1
#
_entry.id   AF-A0A1M5BGD6-F1
#
_cell.length_a   1.000
_cell.length_b   1.000
_cell.length_c   1.000
_cell.angle_alpha   90.00
_cell.angle_beta   90.00
_cell.angle_gamma   90.00
#
_symmetry.space_group_name_H-M   'P 1'
#
loop_
_entity.id
_entity.type
_entity.pdbx_description
1 polymer ?
#
loop_
_entity_poly.entity_id
_entity_poly.type
_entity_poly.pdbx_seq_one_letter_code
_entity_poly.pdbx_strand_id
1 'polypeptide(L)'
;MSELNSKYNELINEIFRNFIFYLPLSILDMEAFKTLPEESQSVFNRITYIDDDMNFIYENSLDLPTLLIKSGKLRTNCFKLLEYKEELSESSFNFLSENYLKQLETYTFLSNQLSFYFDKNSPVKDSSTKALFNCQNLNFNNHLAEFEKITGLKAQTFNQQIFIQEVKETPVFKKFSVSIPQKEKHFRDFISHEKNTEIEIAILKKYPTFKGKKLRYIIEFLIEKKLLTITYGTQTELYDALKRTFNCNIGTYPSIFGYKINENKDSDYSRITNELETILNKYF
;
A
#
# COMPACT_ATOMS: atom_id res chain seq x y z
N MET A 1 7.78 -4.33 -34.75
CA MET A 1 8.33 -4.17 -33.39
C MET A 1 9.83 -4.30 -33.50
N SER A 2 10.62 -3.39 -32.92
CA SER A 2 12.09 -3.41 -33.06
C SER A 2 12.70 -4.68 -32.46
N GLU A 3 13.79 -5.17 -33.04
CA GLU A 3 14.53 -6.37 -32.59
C GLU A 3 14.91 -6.30 -31.10
N LEU A 4 15.31 -5.12 -30.62
CA LEU A 4 15.64 -4.87 -29.22
C LEU A 4 14.47 -5.12 -28.27
N ASN A 5 13.25 -4.77 -28.69
CA ASN A 5 12.05 -5.02 -27.89
C ASN A 5 11.73 -6.52 -27.80
N SER A 6 12.02 -7.27 -28.86
CA SER A 6 11.88 -8.74 -28.85
C SER A 6 12.86 -9.38 -27.87
N LYS A 7 14.14 -9.00 -27.94
CA LYS A 7 15.20 -9.48 -27.02
C LYS A 7 14.89 -9.11 -25.56
N TYR A 8 14.39 -7.91 -25.30
CA TYR A 8 13.95 -7.50 -23.98
C TYR A 8 12.78 -8.36 -23.46
N ASN A 9 11.72 -8.51 -24.26
CA ASN A 9 10.57 -9.33 -23.88
C ASN A 9 10.95 -10.78 -23.60
N GLU A 10 11.88 -11.33 -24.38
CA GLU A 10 12.41 -12.67 -24.17
C GLU A 10 13.04 -12.85 -22.78
N LEU A 11 13.88 -11.90 -22.35
CA LEU A 11 14.48 -11.93 -21.01
C LEU A 11 13.44 -11.75 -19.90
N ILE A 12 12.48 -10.84 -20.11
CA ILE A 12 11.45 -10.53 -19.12
C ILE A 12 10.47 -11.68 -18.91
N ASN A 13 10.12 -12.41 -19.97
CA ASN A 13 9.26 -13.58 -19.85
C ASN A 13 9.84 -14.63 -18.88
N GLU A 14 11.15 -14.82 -18.87
CA GLU A 14 11.79 -15.74 -17.91
C GLU A 14 11.83 -15.20 -16.47
N ILE A 15 11.72 -13.87 -16.26
CA ILE A 15 11.46 -13.30 -14.93
C ILE A 15 10.04 -13.62 -14.46
N PHE A 16 9.05 -13.63 -15.35
CA PHE A 16 7.66 -13.82 -14.98
C PHE A 16 7.29 -15.30 -14.81
N ARG A 17 7.72 -16.16 -15.72
CA ARG A 17 7.43 -17.59 -15.68
C ARG A 17 7.89 -18.22 -14.37
N ASN A 18 7.00 -19.03 -13.81
CA ASN A 18 7.11 -19.69 -12.51
C ASN A 18 7.43 -18.74 -11.34
N PHE A 19 7.06 -17.46 -11.46
CA PHE A 19 7.12 -16.54 -10.33
C PHE A 19 5.91 -16.79 -9.41
N ILE A 20 6.20 -17.10 -8.15
CA ILE A 20 5.20 -17.30 -7.11
C ILE A 20 4.99 -15.98 -6.38
N PHE A 21 3.73 -15.67 -6.10
CA PHE A 21 3.34 -14.55 -5.26
C PHE A 21 2.19 -14.91 -4.33
N TYR A 22 2.08 -14.11 -3.27
CA TYR A 22 1.01 -14.18 -2.29
C TYR A 22 0.51 -12.76 -2.04
N LEU A 23 -0.78 -12.53 -2.31
CA LEU A 23 -1.42 -11.23 -2.11
C LEU A 23 -2.35 -11.31 -0.90
N PRO A 24 -1.93 -10.84 0.28
CA PRO A 24 -2.80 -10.85 1.43
C PRO A 24 -3.93 -9.85 1.28
N LEU A 25 -5.14 -10.24 1.68
CA LEU A 25 -6.32 -9.36 1.64
C LEU A 25 -6.11 -8.06 2.43
N SER A 26 -5.27 -8.11 3.46
CA SER A 26 -4.93 -6.96 4.32
C SER A 26 -4.23 -5.80 3.61
N ILE A 27 -3.75 -5.98 2.37
CA ILE A 27 -3.19 -4.86 1.59
C ILE A 27 -4.27 -4.00 0.92
N LEU A 28 -5.50 -4.50 0.86
CA LEU A 28 -6.63 -3.79 0.28
C LEU A 28 -7.59 -3.28 1.35
N ASP A 29 -8.18 -2.12 1.07
CA ASP A 29 -9.38 -1.70 1.76
C ASP A 29 -10.55 -2.63 1.42
N MET A 30 -11.32 -3.05 2.42
CA MET A 30 -12.39 -4.04 2.24
C MET A 30 -13.52 -3.53 1.34
N GLU A 31 -13.75 -2.22 1.29
CA GLU A 31 -14.73 -1.63 0.37
C GLU A 31 -14.20 -1.63 -1.07
N ALA A 32 -12.91 -1.36 -1.27
CA ALA A 32 -12.24 -1.50 -2.56
C ALA A 32 -12.21 -2.97 -3.05
N PHE A 33 -12.02 -3.93 -2.15
CA PHE A 33 -12.00 -5.35 -2.50
C PHE A 33 -13.35 -5.82 -3.07
N LYS A 34 -14.47 -5.39 -2.47
CA LYS A 34 -15.83 -5.76 -2.91
C LYS A 34 -16.18 -5.26 -4.31
N THR A 35 -15.51 -4.21 -4.81
CA THR A 35 -15.76 -3.67 -6.15
C THR A 35 -14.93 -4.34 -7.24
N LEU A 36 -13.97 -5.21 -6.88
CA LEU A 36 -13.19 -5.97 -7.84
C LEU A 36 -14.04 -7.06 -8.51
N PRO A 37 -13.76 -7.41 -9.79
CA PRO A 37 -14.34 -8.60 -10.40
C PRO A 37 -14.08 -9.85 -9.55
N GLU A 38 -15.01 -10.80 -9.52
CA GLU A 38 -14.91 -12.03 -8.73
C GLU A 38 -13.61 -12.81 -9.03
N GLU A 39 -13.21 -12.85 -10.30
CA GLU A 39 -11.93 -13.43 -10.75
C GLU A 39 -10.72 -12.76 -10.07
N SER A 40 -10.73 -11.44 -9.92
CA SER A 40 -9.68 -10.68 -9.25
C SER A 40 -9.71 -10.84 -7.73
N GLN A 41 -10.90 -10.99 -7.14
CA GLN A 41 -11.06 -11.29 -5.72
C GLN A 41 -10.47 -12.66 -5.37
N SER A 42 -10.56 -13.62 -6.29
CA SER A 42 -10.10 -15.00 -6.10
C SER A 42 -8.58 -15.17 -5.97
N VAL A 43 -7.80 -14.12 -6.25
CA VAL A 43 -6.32 -14.11 -6.15
C VAL A 43 -5.85 -13.84 -4.71
N PHE A 44 -6.68 -13.21 -3.88
CA PHE A 44 -6.28 -12.80 -2.53
C PHE A 44 -6.27 -13.96 -1.54
N ASN A 45 -5.36 -13.89 -0.57
CA ASN A 45 -5.08 -14.94 0.42
C ASN A 45 -4.80 -16.32 -0.20
N ARG A 46 -4.36 -16.35 -1.46
CA ARG A 46 -4.02 -17.57 -2.19
C ARG A 46 -2.60 -17.49 -2.72
N ILE A 47 -1.97 -18.66 -2.78
CA ILE A 47 -0.68 -18.80 -3.44
C ILE A 47 -0.97 -18.86 -4.93
N THR A 48 -0.34 -17.97 -5.67
CA THR A 48 -0.51 -17.90 -7.12
C THR A 48 0.86 -17.97 -7.77
N TYR A 49 0.95 -18.61 -8.92
CA TYR A 49 2.14 -18.52 -9.76
C TYR A 49 1.76 -18.33 -11.22
N ILE A 50 2.73 -17.86 -12.00
CA ILE A 50 2.60 -17.72 -13.45
C ILE A 50 3.19 -18.98 -14.08
N ASP A 51 2.45 -19.74 -14.87
CA ASP A 51 2.99 -20.93 -15.55
C ASP A 51 3.90 -20.56 -16.75
N ASP A 52 4.34 -21.57 -17.51
CA ASP A 52 5.18 -21.37 -18.69
C ASP A 52 4.46 -20.67 -19.85
N ASP A 53 3.15 -20.79 -19.91
CA ASP A 53 2.25 -20.20 -20.89
C ASP A 53 1.73 -18.82 -20.46
N MET A 54 2.27 -18.27 -19.37
CA MET A 54 1.92 -16.97 -18.78
C MET A 54 0.50 -16.91 -18.19
N ASN A 55 -0.09 -18.06 -17.87
CA ASN A 55 -1.36 -18.12 -17.15
C ASN A 55 -1.14 -18.02 -15.64
N PHE A 56 -2.12 -17.43 -14.96
CA PHE A 56 -2.16 -17.42 -13.51
C PHE A 56 -2.76 -18.74 -13.01
N ILE A 57 -1.98 -19.46 -12.22
CA ILE A 57 -2.40 -20.72 -11.58
C ILE A 57 -2.56 -20.47 -10.08
N TYR A 58 -3.69 -20.89 -9.53
CA TYR A 58 -4.07 -20.69 -8.15
C TYR A 58 -3.98 -22.01 -7.41
N GLU A 59 -3.12 -22.10 -6.40
CA GLU A 59 -2.94 -23.32 -5.62
C GLU A 59 -3.07 -23.06 -4.12
N ASN A 60 -3.54 -24.09 -3.41
CA ASN A 60 -3.57 -24.08 -1.94
C ASN A 60 -2.22 -24.49 -1.34
N SER A 61 -1.40 -25.20 -2.11
CA SER A 61 -0.05 -25.66 -1.75
C SER A 61 0.69 -25.98 -3.05
N LEU A 62 1.95 -25.57 -3.14
CA LEU A 62 2.77 -25.77 -4.34
C LEU A 62 3.71 -26.96 -4.18
N ASP A 63 3.92 -27.69 -5.28
CA ASP A 63 4.89 -28.78 -5.35
C ASP A 63 6.30 -28.30 -5.74
N LEU A 64 7.33 -28.94 -5.14
CA LEU A 64 8.74 -28.61 -5.30
C LEU A 64 9.27 -28.59 -6.77
N PRO A 65 8.81 -29.46 -7.70
CA PRO A 65 9.33 -29.51 -9.07
C PRO A 65 9.15 -28.20 -9.85
N THR A 66 8.06 -27.46 -9.59
CA THR A 66 7.75 -26.19 -10.26
C THR A 66 8.83 -25.12 -10.02
N LEU A 67 9.58 -25.24 -8.91
CA LEU A 67 10.64 -24.28 -8.56
C LEU A 67 12.01 -24.54 -9.16
N LEU A 68 12.40 -25.80 -9.35
CA LEU A 68 13.70 -26.11 -9.95
C LEU A 68 13.80 -25.47 -11.35
N ILE A 69 12.67 -25.36 -12.03
CA ILE A 69 12.53 -24.70 -13.32
C ILE A 69 12.94 -23.22 -13.25
N LYS A 70 12.66 -22.50 -12.16
CA LYS A 70 12.95 -21.06 -12.06
C LYS A 70 14.44 -20.74 -12.15
N SER A 71 15.27 -21.50 -11.43
CA SER A 71 16.74 -21.35 -11.49
C SER A 71 17.27 -21.56 -12.91
N GLY A 72 16.72 -22.55 -13.64
CA GLY A 72 17.06 -22.83 -15.03
C GLY A 72 16.71 -21.65 -15.94
N LYS A 73 15.50 -21.09 -15.80
CA LYS A 73 15.03 -19.94 -16.58
C LYS A 73 15.89 -18.69 -16.38
N LEU A 74 16.21 -18.35 -15.14
CA LEU A 74 17.09 -17.21 -14.84
C LEU A 74 18.51 -17.45 -15.37
N ARG A 75 19.03 -18.67 -15.27
CA ARG A 75 20.33 -19.03 -15.86
C ARG A 75 20.33 -18.90 -17.38
N THR A 76 19.25 -19.28 -18.06
CA THR A 76 19.10 -19.04 -19.50
C THR A 76 19.24 -17.56 -19.84
N ASN A 77 18.67 -16.67 -19.03
CA ASN A 77 18.85 -15.23 -19.22
C ASN A 77 20.30 -14.78 -19.08
N CYS A 78 21.09 -15.37 -18.18
CA CYS A 78 22.52 -15.07 -18.10
C CYS A 78 23.24 -15.37 -19.42
N PHE A 79 22.96 -16.51 -20.04
CA PHE A 79 23.54 -16.87 -21.34
C PHE A 79 23.10 -15.91 -22.44
N LYS A 80 21.80 -15.59 -22.52
CA LYS A 80 21.29 -14.62 -23.49
C LYS A 80 21.88 -13.23 -23.32
N LEU A 81 22.10 -12.78 -22.08
CA LEU A 81 22.75 -11.49 -21.82
C LEU A 81 24.20 -11.47 -22.31
N LEU A 82 24.92 -12.59 -22.19
CA LEU A 82 26.27 -12.72 -22.77
C LEU A 82 26.22 -12.66 -24.30
N GLU A 83 25.31 -13.41 -24.92
CA GLU A 83 25.11 -13.40 -26.38
C GLU A 83 24.77 -11.99 -26.88
N TYR A 84 23.79 -11.33 -26.25
CA TYR A 84 23.37 -9.99 -26.64
C TYR A 84 24.45 -8.93 -26.41
N LYS A 85 25.37 -9.15 -25.47
CA LYS A 85 26.53 -8.27 -25.26
C LYS A 85 27.49 -8.31 -26.45
N GLU A 86 27.60 -9.45 -27.12
CA GLU A 86 28.44 -9.60 -28.32
C GLU A 86 27.70 -9.15 -29.60
N GLU A 87 26.39 -9.39 -29.68
CA GLU A 87 25.59 -9.10 -30.87
C GLU A 87 25.19 -7.62 -31.01
N LEU A 88 24.90 -6.94 -29.90
CA LEU A 88 24.37 -5.59 -29.91
C LEU A 88 25.47 -4.54 -29.83
N SER A 89 25.19 -3.36 -30.38
CA SER A 89 26.00 -2.18 -30.09
C SER A 89 25.99 -1.87 -28.58
N GLU A 90 27.07 -1.29 -28.07
CA GLU A 90 27.22 -0.94 -26.65
C GLU A 90 26.03 -0.12 -26.12
N SER A 91 25.56 0.88 -26.87
CA SER A 91 24.41 1.71 -26.47
C SER A 91 23.10 0.90 -26.40
N SER A 92 22.89 -0.03 -27.33
CA SER A 92 21.69 -0.88 -27.34
C SER A 92 21.73 -1.92 -26.21
N PHE A 93 22.90 -2.50 -25.96
CA PHE A 93 23.10 -3.44 -24.85
C PHE A 93 22.92 -2.75 -23.49
N ASN A 94 23.49 -1.56 -23.31
CA ASN A 94 23.32 -0.78 -22.08
C ASN A 94 21.84 -0.43 -21.85
N PHE A 95 21.15 0.06 -22.88
CA PHE A 95 19.71 0.35 -22.78
C PHE A 95 18.89 -0.89 -22.40
N LEU A 96 19.13 -2.03 -23.07
CA LEU A 96 18.44 -3.28 -22.75
C LEU A 96 18.74 -3.74 -21.32
N SER A 97 20.00 -3.68 -20.90
CA SER A 97 20.46 -4.11 -19.58
C SER A 97 19.88 -3.23 -18.47
N GLU A 98 19.85 -1.91 -18.63
CA GLU A 98 19.23 -0.99 -17.68
C GLU A 98 17.74 -1.26 -17.49
N ASN A 99 17.01 -1.49 -18.58
CA ASN A 99 15.58 -1.80 -18.49
C ASN A 99 15.33 -3.18 -17.87
N TYR A 100 16.16 -4.17 -18.20
CA TYR A 100 16.09 -5.49 -17.60
C TYR A 100 16.40 -5.45 -16.10
N LEU A 101 17.41 -4.68 -15.68
CA LEU A 101 17.78 -4.50 -14.28
C LEU A 101 16.61 -3.96 -13.45
N LYS A 102 15.87 -2.96 -13.95
CA LYS A 102 14.69 -2.42 -13.24
C LYS A 102 13.64 -3.48 -12.93
N GLN A 103 13.39 -4.37 -13.90
CA GLN A 103 12.46 -5.48 -13.69
C GLN A 103 13.04 -6.50 -12.71
N LEU A 104 14.33 -6.83 -12.85
CA LEU A 104 14.99 -7.77 -11.95
C LEU A 104 14.99 -7.26 -10.49
N GLU A 105 15.29 -5.99 -10.26
CA GLU A 105 15.23 -5.35 -8.94
C GLU A 105 13.83 -5.41 -8.35
N THR A 106 12.81 -5.11 -9.14
CA THR A 106 11.40 -5.17 -8.73
C THR A 106 11.03 -6.58 -8.25
N TYR A 107 11.30 -7.60 -9.05
CA TYR A 107 10.92 -8.97 -8.72
C TYR A 107 11.80 -9.58 -7.61
N THR A 108 13.06 -9.13 -7.49
CA THR A 108 13.92 -9.47 -6.36
C THR A 108 13.36 -8.88 -5.06
N PHE A 109 12.97 -7.59 -5.08
CA PHE A 109 12.33 -6.96 -3.94
C PHE A 109 11.05 -7.70 -3.53
N LEU A 110 10.15 -7.95 -4.49
CA LEU A 110 8.90 -8.69 -4.22
C LEU A 110 9.21 -10.05 -3.60
N SER A 111 10.14 -10.81 -4.19
CA SER A 111 10.52 -12.12 -3.67
C SER A 111 11.10 -12.07 -2.26
N ASN A 112 11.85 -11.02 -1.91
CA ASN A 112 12.42 -10.84 -0.58
C ASN A 112 11.33 -10.61 0.50
N GLN A 113 10.18 -10.06 0.12
CA GLN A 113 9.08 -9.76 1.05
C GLN A 113 8.08 -10.91 1.23
N LEU A 114 8.02 -11.88 0.31
CA LEU A 114 6.98 -12.90 0.28
C LEU A 114 6.89 -13.72 1.58
N SER A 115 8.00 -14.25 2.07
CA SER A 115 8.01 -15.05 3.31
C SER A 115 7.47 -14.26 4.51
N PHE A 116 7.86 -12.98 4.61
CA PHE A 116 7.38 -12.10 5.68
C PHE A 116 5.88 -11.82 5.56
N TYR A 117 5.39 -11.50 4.37
CA TYR A 117 3.96 -11.26 4.16
C TYR A 117 3.11 -12.50 4.36
N PHE A 118 3.61 -13.67 3.97
CA PHE A 118 2.95 -14.93 4.20
C PHE A 118 2.87 -15.25 5.70
N ASP A 119 3.98 -15.15 6.43
CA ASP A 119 4.03 -15.40 7.88
C ASP A 119 3.07 -14.50 8.67
N LYS A 120 2.95 -13.24 8.24
CA LYS A 120 2.14 -12.23 8.93
C LYS A 120 0.65 -12.35 8.62
N ASN A 121 0.29 -12.66 7.37
CA ASN A 121 -1.07 -12.46 6.88
C ASN A 121 -1.75 -13.75 6.41
N SER A 122 -1.02 -14.84 6.17
CA SER A 122 -1.65 -16.09 5.73
C SER A 122 -2.43 -16.76 6.86
N PRO A 123 -3.69 -17.19 6.62
CA PRO A 123 -4.44 -17.98 7.58
C PRO A 123 -3.83 -19.37 7.79
N VAL A 124 -3.10 -19.88 6.78
CA VAL A 124 -2.44 -21.19 6.82
C VAL A 124 -0.93 -20.99 6.68
N LYS A 125 -0.17 -21.41 7.70
CA LYS A 125 1.29 -21.28 7.73
C LYS A 125 1.92 -22.64 7.48
N ASP A 126 2.04 -23.01 6.22
CA ASP A 126 2.71 -24.25 5.85
C ASP A 126 4.21 -24.02 5.57
N SER A 127 5.04 -24.96 6.05
CA SER A 127 6.49 -24.85 5.94
C SER A 127 6.99 -25.00 4.51
N SER A 128 6.24 -25.74 3.68
CA SER A 128 6.60 -26.01 2.30
C SER A 128 6.58 -24.71 1.49
N THR A 129 5.46 -24.00 1.46
CA THR A 129 5.30 -22.68 0.82
C THR A 129 6.37 -21.69 1.26
N LYS A 130 6.66 -21.64 2.56
CA LYS A 130 7.73 -20.77 3.08
C LYS A 130 9.10 -21.14 2.54
N ALA A 131 9.41 -22.43 2.47
CA ALA A 131 10.65 -22.91 1.85
C ALA A 131 10.70 -22.52 0.36
N LEU A 132 9.57 -22.57 -0.33
CA LEU A 132 9.47 -22.16 -1.73
C LEU A 132 9.76 -20.67 -1.93
N PHE A 133 9.17 -19.79 -1.11
CA PHE A 133 9.48 -18.35 -1.15
C PHE A 133 10.95 -18.06 -0.87
N ASN A 134 11.56 -18.78 0.08
CA ASN A 134 12.98 -18.64 0.37
C ASN A 134 13.86 -19.10 -0.81
N CYS A 135 13.48 -20.18 -1.49
CA CYS A 135 14.17 -20.65 -2.68
C CYS A 135 14.05 -19.64 -3.85
N GLN A 136 12.86 -19.09 -4.07
CA GLN A 136 12.67 -18.03 -5.07
C GLN A 136 13.54 -16.81 -4.76
N ASN A 137 13.54 -16.36 -3.51
CA ASN A 137 14.38 -15.25 -3.03
C ASN A 137 15.87 -15.52 -3.36
N LEU A 138 16.37 -16.71 -3.03
CA LEU A 138 17.74 -17.10 -3.34
C LEU A 138 18.02 -17.07 -4.85
N ASN A 139 17.11 -17.61 -5.67
CA ASN A 139 17.25 -17.62 -7.13
C ASN A 139 17.36 -16.20 -7.71
N PHE A 140 16.53 -15.26 -7.24
CA PHE A 140 16.56 -13.88 -7.70
C PHE A 140 17.81 -13.13 -7.25
N ASN A 141 18.23 -13.28 -5.99
CA ASN A 141 19.45 -12.63 -5.51
C ASN A 141 20.72 -13.17 -6.21
N ASN A 142 20.77 -14.49 -6.45
CA ASN A 142 21.86 -15.08 -7.23
C ASN A 142 21.86 -14.55 -8.67
N HIS A 143 20.69 -14.48 -9.31
CA HIS A 143 20.58 -13.96 -10.67
C HIS A 143 20.96 -12.48 -10.77
N LEU A 144 20.57 -11.66 -9.79
CA LEU A 144 20.99 -10.27 -9.70
C LEU A 144 22.51 -10.16 -9.60
N ALA A 145 23.14 -10.96 -8.74
CA ALA A 145 24.60 -10.98 -8.63
C ALA A 145 25.31 -11.40 -9.93
N GLU A 146 24.78 -12.39 -10.66
CA GLU A 146 25.31 -12.78 -11.98
C GLU A 146 25.08 -11.70 -13.04
N PHE A 147 23.90 -11.06 -13.05
CA PHE A 147 23.60 -9.94 -13.92
C PHE A 147 24.61 -8.79 -13.75
N GLU A 148 24.93 -8.42 -12.50
CA GLU A 148 25.91 -7.38 -12.22
C GLU A 148 27.31 -7.75 -12.75
N LYS A 149 27.70 -9.01 -12.66
CA LYS A 149 28.99 -9.49 -13.21
C LYS A 149 29.02 -9.39 -14.74
N ILE A 150 27.92 -9.75 -15.41
CA ILE A 150 27.83 -9.76 -16.87
C ILE A 150 27.83 -8.32 -17.43
N THR A 151 27.03 -7.45 -16.83
CA THR A 151 26.74 -6.11 -17.37
C THR A 151 27.63 -5.01 -16.79
N GLY A 152 28.19 -5.22 -15.60
CA GLY A 152 28.89 -4.18 -14.83
C GLY A 152 27.96 -3.16 -14.16
N LEU A 153 26.64 -3.23 -14.42
CA LEU A 153 25.65 -2.41 -13.74
C LEU A 153 25.50 -2.86 -12.28
N LYS A 154 25.19 -1.92 -11.40
CA LYS A 154 24.96 -2.18 -9.98
C LYS A 154 23.49 -2.00 -9.66
N ALA A 155 22.94 -2.96 -8.93
CA ALA A 155 21.60 -2.82 -8.38
C ALA A 155 21.57 -1.58 -7.48
N GLN A 156 20.60 -0.72 -7.71
CA GLN A 156 20.31 0.39 -6.83
C GLN A 156 19.54 -0.14 -5.62
N THR A 157 19.64 0.58 -4.50
CA THR A 157 18.78 0.29 -3.35
C THR A 157 17.34 0.56 -3.79
N PHE A 158 16.55 -0.51 -3.95
CA PHE A 158 15.17 -0.40 -4.41
C PHE A 158 14.40 0.59 -3.52
N ASN A 159 14.01 1.72 -4.10
CA ASN A 159 13.24 2.73 -3.41
C ASN A 159 11.75 2.43 -3.60
N GLN A 160 11.16 1.80 -2.58
CA GLN A 160 9.74 1.43 -2.59
C GLN A 160 8.81 2.63 -2.89
N GLN A 161 9.17 3.84 -2.47
CA GLN A 161 8.34 5.03 -2.71
C GLN A 161 8.35 5.43 -4.18
N ILE A 162 9.52 5.39 -4.83
CA ILE A 162 9.66 5.67 -6.27
C ILE A 162 8.90 4.61 -7.07
N PHE A 163 9.09 3.33 -6.75
CA PHE A 163 8.37 2.25 -7.42
C PHE A 163 6.85 2.37 -7.28
N ILE A 164 6.34 2.63 -6.07
CA ILE A 164 4.90 2.83 -5.85
C ILE A 164 4.41 4.02 -6.68
N GLN A 165 5.20 5.10 -6.78
CA GLN A 165 4.85 6.25 -7.59
C GLN A 165 4.81 5.91 -9.09
N GLU A 166 5.82 5.21 -9.61
CA GLU A 166 5.87 4.74 -11.00
C GLU A 166 4.70 3.80 -11.32
N VAL A 167 4.40 2.84 -10.44
CA VAL A 167 3.26 1.93 -10.57
C VAL A 167 1.95 2.69 -10.59
N LYS A 168 1.75 3.66 -9.69
CA LYS A 168 0.56 4.53 -9.66
C LYS A 168 0.39 5.33 -10.96
N GLU A 169 1.48 5.65 -11.64
CA GLU A 169 1.44 6.38 -12.89
C GLU A 169 1.15 5.51 -14.12
N THR A 170 1.23 4.18 -13.99
CA THR A 170 0.91 3.25 -15.07
C THR A 170 -0.56 3.34 -15.48
N PRO A 171 -0.90 3.15 -16.77
CA PRO A 171 -2.28 3.16 -17.24
C PRO A 171 -3.17 2.11 -16.56
N VAL A 172 -2.59 0.97 -16.18
CA VAL A 172 -3.29 -0.11 -15.46
C VAL A 172 -3.70 0.38 -14.08
N PHE A 173 -2.76 0.92 -13.30
CA PHE A 173 -3.07 1.40 -11.96
C PHE A 173 -3.92 2.67 -11.97
N LYS A 174 -3.77 3.54 -12.97
CA LYS A 174 -4.67 4.69 -13.18
C LYS A 174 -6.12 4.23 -13.37
N LYS A 175 -6.36 3.16 -14.13
CA LYS A 175 -7.70 2.56 -14.29
C LYS A 175 -8.26 2.04 -12.96
N PHE A 176 -7.42 1.46 -12.09
CA PHE A 176 -7.83 1.01 -10.75
C PHE A 176 -8.00 2.18 -9.76
N SER A 177 -7.21 3.25 -9.87
CA SER A 177 -7.27 4.41 -8.97
C SER A 177 -8.52 5.28 -9.18
N VAL A 178 -9.19 5.13 -10.33
CA VAL A 178 -10.42 5.85 -10.65
C VAL A 178 -11.65 5.19 -10.00
N SER A 179 -11.54 3.98 -9.44
CA SER A 179 -12.68 3.22 -8.90
C SER A 179 -12.62 2.89 -7.40
N ILE A 180 -11.61 3.37 -6.65
CA ILE A 180 -11.61 3.27 -5.18
C ILE A 180 -12.11 4.60 -4.61
N PRO A 181 -13.40 4.74 -4.25
CA PRO A 181 -13.81 5.87 -3.42
C PRO A 181 -13.01 5.78 -2.12
N GLN A 182 -12.22 6.83 -1.82
CA GLN A 182 -11.58 6.93 -0.52
C GLN A 182 -12.69 6.81 0.53
N LYS A 183 -12.64 5.77 1.37
CA LYS A 183 -13.61 5.59 2.45
C LYS A 183 -13.62 6.87 3.29
N GLU A 184 -14.69 7.62 3.17
CA GLU A 184 -14.81 8.92 3.81
C GLU A 184 -14.78 8.73 5.32
N LYS A 185 -13.73 9.23 5.98
CA LYS A 185 -13.65 9.17 7.46
C LYS A 185 -14.72 10.06 8.07
N HIS A 186 -15.42 9.55 9.07
CA HIS A 186 -16.34 10.30 9.93
C HIS A 186 -15.60 10.86 11.15
N PHE A 187 -16.18 11.86 11.83
CA PHE A 187 -15.55 12.47 13.01
C PHE A 187 -15.27 11.44 14.11
N ARG A 188 -16.16 10.47 14.32
CA ARG A 188 -15.92 9.33 15.24
C ARG A 188 -14.63 8.55 14.96
N ASP A 189 -14.16 8.49 13.72
CA ASP A 189 -12.94 7.73 13.36
C ASP A 189 -11.67 8.41 13.89
N PHE A 190 -11.76 9.67 14.34
CA PHE A 190 -10.67 10.42 14.97
C PHE A 190 -10.72 10.37 16.50
N ILE A 191 -11.78 9.79 17.09
CA ILE A 191 -11.92 9.64 18.53
C ILE A 191 -11.28 8.32 18.95
N SER A 192 -10.19 8.42 19.70
CA SER A 192 -9.37 7.32 20.24
C SER A 192 -10.02 6.68 21.48
N HIS A 193 -11.27 6.24 21.34
CA HIS A 193 -12.06 5.62 22.40
C HIS A 193 -12.91 4.47 21.85
N GLU A 194 -13.11 3.40 22.64
CA GLU A 194 -13.95 2.26 22.25
C GLU A 194 -15.42 2.66 21.97
N LYS A 195 -15.92 3.66 22.69
CA LYS A 195 -17.27 4.24 22.56
C LYS A 195 -17.30 5.50 21.68
N ASN A 196 -16.47 5.55 20.64
CA ASN A 196 -16.33 6.73 19.78
C ASN A 196 -17.64 7.17 19.12
N THR A 197 -18.51 6.22 18.78
CA THR A 197 -19.80 6.47 18.14
C THR A 197 -20.77 7.13 19.12
N GLU A 198 -20.82 6.65 20.37
CA GLU A 198 -21.65 7.22 21.43
C GLU A 198 -21.18 8.62 21.86
N ILE A 199 -19.87 8.87 21.80
CA ILE A 199 -19.28 10.19 22.03
C ILE A 199 -19.68 11.15 20.90
N GLU A 200 -19.53 10.76 19.63
CA GLU A 200 -19.98 11.56 18.47
C GLU A 200 -21.48 11.89 18.58
N ILE A 201 -22.32 10.92 18.89
CA ILE A 201 -23.77 11.10 19.06
C ILE A 201 -24.07 12.04 20.23
N ALA A 202 -23.38 11.91 21.37
CA ALA A 202 -23.59 12.77 22.52
C ALA A 202 -23.24 14.23 22.22
N ILE A 203 -22.11 14.46 21.53
CA ILE A 203 -21.68 15.79 21.10
C ILE A 203 -22.68 16.38 20.10
N LEU A 204 -23.10 15.61 19.08
CA LEU A 204 -24.06 16.07 18.08
C LEU A 204 -25.43 16.38 18.67
N LYS A 205 -25.91 15.55 19.60
CA LYS A 205 -27.20 15.78 20.27
C LYS A 205 -27.21 17.08 21.07
N LYS A 206 -26.08 17.43 21.69
CA LYS A 206 -25.95 18.65 22.49
C LYS A 206 -25.64 19.88 21.63
N TYR A 207 -24.85 19.70 20.56
CA TYR A 207 -24.28 20.78 19.76
C TYR A 207 -24.48 20.60 18.24
N PRO A 208 -25.72 20.46 17.75
CA PRO A 208 -25.97 20.14 16.34
C PRO A 208 -25.59 21.27 15.37
N THR A 209 -25.41 22.50 15.86
CA THR A 209 -25.23 23.71 15.04
C THR A 209 -23.90 24.42 15.29
N PHE A 210 -22.96 23.77 15.97
CA PHE A 210 -21.66 24.36 16.26
C PHE A 210 -20.83 24.53 15.00
N LYS A 211 -20.14 25.68 14.91
CA LYS A 211 -19.32 26.07 13.76
C LYS A 211 -18.14 26.94 14.19
N GLY A 212 -17.11 27.00 13.35
CA GLY A 212 -15.92 27.82 13.54
C GLY A 212 -15.25 27.57 14.89
N LYS A 213 -14.95 28.65 15.62
CA LYS A 213 -14.27 28.58 16.92
C LYS A 213 -14.95 27.64 17.95
N LYS A 214 -16.27 27.45 17.90
CA LYS A 214 -16.96 26.53 18.83
C LYS A 214 -16.63 25.06 18.55
N LEU A 215 -16.36 24.69 17.30
CA LEU A 215 -15.84 23.35 16.96
C LEU A 215 -14.39 23.20 17.42
N ARG A 216 -13.59 24.28 17.36
CA ARG A 216 -12.24 24.28 17.93
C ARG A 216 -12.27 23.96 19.43
N TYR A 217 -13.26 24.45 20.17
CA TYR A 217 -13.38 24.17 21.60
C TYR A 217 -13.63 22.67 21.87
N ILE A 218 -14.46 22.02 21.05
CA ILE A 218 -14.69 20.56 21.14
C ILE A 218 -13.39 19.81 20.84
N ILE A 219 -12.68 20.18 19.78
CA ILE A 219 -11.42 19.53 19.39
C ILE A 219 -10.39 19.61 20.52
N GLU A 220 -10.20 20.81 21.09
CA GLU A 220 -9.21 21.03 22.15
C GLU A 220 -9.56 20.27 23.43
N PHE A 221 -10.84 20.27 23.82
CA PHE A 221 -11.32 19.47 24.94
C PHE A 221 -11.01 17.97 24.73
N LEU A 222 -11.25 17.43 23.54
CA LEU A 222 -10.95 16.02 23.25
C LEU A 222 -9.45 15.72 23.23
N ILE A 223 -8.62 16.67 22.80
CA ILE A 223 -7.15 16.56 22.87
C ILE A 223 -6.69 16.53 24.33
N GLU A 224 -7.19 17.44 25.17
CA GLU A 224 -6.87 17.50 26.60
C GLU A 224 -7.25 16.21 27.32
N LYS A 225 -8.40 15.61 26.95
CA LYS A 225 -8.86 14.32 27.47
C LYS A 225 -8.17 13.12 26.83
N LYS A 226 -7.19 13.33 25.95
CA LYS A 226 -6.46 12.29 25.20
C LYS A 226 -7.38 11.40 24.35
N LEU A 227 -8.57 11.89 24.01
CA LEU A 227 -9.51 11.21 23.13
C LEU A 227 -9.29 11.53 21.66
N LEU A 228 -8.47 12.53 21.33
CA LEU A 228 -8.19 12.91 19.95
C LEU A 228 -6.71 13.25 19.81
N THR A 229 -6.04 12.66 18.82
CA THR A 229 -4.64 12.95 18.52
C THR A 229 -4.54 13.63 17.16
N ILE A 230 -3.97 14.84 17.13
CA ILE A 230 -3.70 15.58 15.90
C ILE A 230 -2.21 15.51 15.58
N THR A 231 -1.87 14.94 14.42
CA THR A 231 -0.52 14.96 13.85
C THR A 231 -0.51 15.83 12.60
N TYR A 232 0.68 16.12 12.07
CA TYR A 232 0.82 16.80 10.80
C TYR A 232 0.11 16.01 9.69
N GLY A 233 -0.81 16.65 8.95
CA GLY A 233 -1.66 16.03 7.92
C GLY A 233 -3.06 15.62 8.37
N THR A 234 -3.30 15.27 9.64
CA THR A 234 -4.63 14.79 10.09
C THR A 234 -5.66 15.91 10.28
N GLN A 235 -5.23 17.17 10.34
CA GLN A 235 -6.13 18.33 10.48
C GLN A 235 -7.06 18.50 9.28
N THR A 236 -6.55 18.29 8.06
CA THR A 236 -7.36 18.40 6.83
C THR A 236 -8.39 17.28 6.76
N GLU A 237 -7.98 16.04 7.06
CA GLU A 237 -8.90 14.90 7.09
C GLU A 237 -9.97 15.06 8.18
N LEU A 238 -9.58 15.56 9.36
CA LEU A 238 -10.49 15.86 10.46
C LEU A 238 -11.47 16.97 10.10
N TYR A 239 -11.03 18.01 9.40
CA TYR A 239 -11.89 19.09 8.92
C TYR A 239 -12.99 18.57 7.98
N ASP A 240 -12.62 17.72 7.03
CA ASP A 240 -13.60 17.14 6.09
C ASP A 240 -14.53 16.14 6.78
N ALA A 241 -14.02 15.40 7.76
CA ALA A 241 -14.85 14.55 8.63
C ALA A 241 -15.87 15.37 9.44
N LEU A 242 -15.47 16.50 10.01
CA LEU A 242 -16.36 17.41 10.74
C LEU A 242 -17.43 18.01 9.83
N LYS A 243 -17.10 18.37 8.57
CA LYS A 243 -18.09 18.89 7.61
C LYS A 243 -19.20 17.87 7.35
N ARG A 244 -18.83 16.60 7.20
CA ARG A 244 -19.77 15.50 7.02
C ARG A 244 -20.63 15.30 8.26
N THR A 245 -20.01 15.28 9.44
CA THR A 245 -20.69 14.99 10.71
C THR A 245 -21.62 16.13 11.17
N PHE A 246 -21.21 17.41 11.06
CA PHE A 246 -21.96 18.57 11.57
C PHE A 246 -22.78 19.30 10.49
N ASN A 247 -22.98 18.68 9.33
CA ASN A 247 -23.61 19.25 8.14
C ASN A 247 -22.76 20.39 7.51
N CYS A 248 -22.67 20.45 6.18
CA CYS A 248 -21.57 21.08 5.41
C CYS A 248 -21.21 22.56 5.69
N ASN A 249 -21.91 23.27 6.58
CA ASN A 249 -21.69 24.67 6.93
C ASN A 249 -21.03 24.85 8.31
N ILE A 250 -19.83 24.30 8.48
CA ILE A 250 -19.10 24.35 9.76
C ILE A 250 -18.13 25.55 9.91
N GLY A 251 -18.07 26.44 8.92
CA GLY A 251 -17.06 27.50 8.82
C GLY A 251 -15.86 27.11 7.95
N THR A 252 -14.87 28.00 7.83
CA THR A 252 -13.66 27.76 7.03
C THR A 252 -12.59 27.06 7.85
N TYR A 253 -11.65 26.37 7.19
CA TYR A 253 -10.53 25.71 7.85
C TYR A 253 -9.77 26.64 8.83
N PRO A 254 -9.39 27.89 8.44
CA PRO A 254 -8.74 28.81 9.37
C PRO A 254 -9.63 29.22 10.56
N SER A 255 -10.95 29.25 10.41
CA SER A 255 -11.87 29.60 11.50
C SER A 255 -11.93 28.55 12.62
N ILE A 256 -11.45 27.34 12.35
CA ILE A 256 -11.36 26.23 13.31
C ILE A 256 -9.91 26.02 13.74
N PHE A 257 -9.01 25.75 12.79
CA PHE A 257 -7.62 25.36 13.09
C PHE A 257 -6.65 26.53 13.18
N GLY A 258 -6.98 27.68 12.60
CA GLY A 258 -6.19 28.91 12.72
C GLY A 258 -6.50 29.72 13.98
N TYR A 259 -7.54 29.35 14.71
CA TYR A 259 -7.95 30.04 15.94
C TYR A 259 -7.13 29.57 17.13
N LYS A 260 -6.51 30.51 17.86
CA LYS A 260 -5.85 30.24 19.14
C LYS A 260 -6.81 30.58 20.28
N ILE A 261 -7.15 29.58 21.09
CA ILE A 261 -8.02 29.77 22.26
C ILE A 261 -7.32 30.64 23.29
N ASN A 262 -8.05 31.60 23.85
CA ASN A 262 -7.60 32.39 25.00
C ASN A 262 -8.63 32.24 26.12
N GLU A 263 -8.35 31.36 27.09
CA GLU A 263 -9.26 31.02 28.19
C GLU A 263 -9.76 32.24 28.97
N ASN A 264 -8.93 33.28 29.11
CA ASN A 264 -9.28 34.51 29.83
C ASN A 264 -10.20 35.45 29.04
N LYS A 265 -10.28 35.30 27.72
CA LYS A 265 -11.09 36.15 26.82
C LYS A 265 -12.27 35.42 26.19
N ASP A 266 -12.19 34.10 26.07
CA ASP A 266 -13.22 33.25 25.50
C ASP A 266 -14.18 32.77 26.58
N SER A 267 -15.10 33.65 27.01
CA SER A 267 -16.10 33.36 28.05
C SER A 267 -16.96 32.11 27.75
N ASP A 268 -17.15 31.79 26.47
CA ASP A 268 -17.85 30.58 26.03
C ASP A 268 -17.04 29.30 26.19
N TYR A 269 -15.70 29.36 26.22
CA TYR A 269 -14.83 28.19 26.24
C TYR A 269 -15.01 27.39 27.53
N SER A 270 -14.87 28.03 28.71
CA SER A 270 -15.04 27.35 30.02
C SER A 270 -16.45 26.80 30.19
N ARG A 271 -17.48 27.50 29.67
CA ARG A 271 -18.85 27.00 29.71
C ARG A 271 -19.01 25.73 28.86
N ILE A 272 -18.52 25.75 27.62
CA ILE A 272 -18.65 24.62 26.69
C ILE A 272 -17.83 23.41 27.15
N THR A 273 -16.62 23.61 27.68
CA THR A 273 -15.80 22.52 28.21
C THR A 273 -16.41 21.89 29.46
N ASN A 274 -16.97 22.67 30.38
CA ASN A 274 -17.70 22.13 31.55
C ASN A 274 -18.95 21.34 31.14
N GLU A 275 -19.69 21.82 30.14
CA GLU A 275 -20.83 21.08 29.60
C GLU A 275 -20.40 19.79 28.88
N LEU A 276 -19.29 19.82 28.12
CA LEU A 276 -18.70 18.64 27.49
C LEU A 276 -18.24 17.62 28.53
N GLU A 277 -17.60 18.07 29.61
CA GLU A 277 -17.22 17.23 30.75
C GLU A 277 -18.47 16.53 31.30
N THR A 278 -19.54 17.29 31.54
CA THR A 278 -20.78 16.75 32.11
C THR A 278 -21.41 15.68 31.22
N ILE A 279 -21.48 15.89 29.90
CA ILE A 279 -22.12 14.93 28.99
C ILE A 279 -21.22 13.72 28.68
N LEU A 280 -19.89 13.87 28.80
CA LEU A 280 -18.92 12.84 28.48
C LEU A 280 -18.34 12.11 29.70
N ASN A 281 -18.62 12.56 30.94
CA ASN A 281 -18.11 11.95 32.19
C ASN A 281 -18.37 10.44 32.31
N LYS A 282 -19.45 9.95 31.71
CA LYS A 282 -19.80 8.52 31.68
C LYS A 282 -18.95 7.67 30.71
N TYR A 283 -18.08 8.31 29.93
CA TYR A 283 -17.16 7.68 28.99
C TYR A 283 -15.69 7.90 29.40
N PHE A 284 -15.45 8.56 30.55
CA PHE A 284 -14.14 8.75 31.16
C PHE A 284 -13.96 7.81 32.36
#